data_AF-A0A2B4FU17-F1
#
_entry.id   AF-A0A2B4FU17-F1
#
_cell.length_a   1.000
_cell.length_b   1.000
_cell.length_c   1.000
_cell.angle_alpha   90.00
_cell.angle_beta   90.00
_cell.angle_gamma   90.00
#
_symmetry.space_group_name_H-M   'P 1'
#
loop_
_entity.id
_entity.type
_entity.pdbx_description
1 polymer ?
#
loop_
_entity_poly.entity_id
_entity_poly.type
_entity_poly.pdbx_seq_one_letter_code
_entity_poly.pdbx_strand_id
1 'polypeptide(L)'
;MKYGVYLGGEVMETHDDYFEACKEVQQLTKDTGAVHWAMPIKEEVKWDEQRVRAYMRYVEDSEKRIMKLESDYVKAQESLRKIIEGIESEKQTKQNLQKDLYEHSGWMIYDGEWVVVDK
;
A
#
# COMPACT_ATOMS: atom_id res chain seq x y z
N MET A 1 -41.04 -7.42 8.01
CA MET A 1 -39.71 -6.78 7.92
C MET A 1 -39.18 -6.71 9.33
N LYS A 2 -38.03 -7.31 9.63
CA LYS A 2 -37.49 -7.35 10.99
C LYS A 2 -36.70 -6.09 11.32
N TYR A 3 -36.73 -5.69 12.57
CA TYR A 3 -35.98 -4.57 13.12
C TYR A 3 -35.04 -5.07 14.20
N GLY A 4 -33.79 -4.63 14.16
CA GLY A 4 -32.77 -4.97 15.13
C GLY A 4 -32.57 -3.83 16.10
N VAL A 5 -32.34 -4.17 17.37
CA VAL A 5 -31.78 -3.28 18.37
C VAL A 5 -30.26 -3.40 18.30
N TYR A 6 -29.57 -2.29 18.06
CA TYR A 6 -28.12 -2.27 17.83
C TYR A 6 -27.37 -1.54 18.94
N LEU A 7 -26.21 -2.08 19.32
CA LEU A 7 -25.20 -1.40 20.12
C LEU A 7 -23.84 -1.56 19.45
N GLY A 8 -23.12 -0.47 19.20
CA GLY A 8 -21.78 -0.54 18.56
C GLY A 8 -21.76 -1.13 17.14
N GLY A 9 -22.91 -1.23 16.46
CA GLY A 9 -23.03 -1.85 15.14
C GLY A 9 -23.41 -3.33 15.16
N GLU A 10 -23.49 -3.95 16.33
CA GLU A 10 -23.94 -5.35 16.50
C GLU A 10 -25.43 -5.41 16.86
N VAL A 11 -26.14 -6.41 16.33
CA VAL A 11 -27.55 -6.66 16.67
C VAL A 11 -27.63 -7.40 18.00
N MET A 12 -28.35 -6.85 18.96
CA MET A 12 -28.59 -7.43 20.27
C MET A 12 -29.90 -8.23 20.35
N GLU A 13 -30.98 -7.67 19.81
CA GLU A 13 -32.32 -8.25 19.84
C GLU A 13 -33.06 -7.92 18.54
N THR A 14 -34.05 -8.73 18.17
CA THR A 14 -34.83 -8.54 16.94
C THR A 14 -36.33 -8.54 17.19
N HIS A 15 -37.04 -7.61 16.55
CA HIS A 15 -38.48 -7.47 16.63
C HIS A 15 -39.12 -7.50 15.23
N ASP A 16 -40.36 -7.98 15.16
CA ASP A 16 -41.17 -7.89 13.94
C ASP A 16 -41.86 -6.52 13.79
N ASP A 17 -41.93 -5.72 14.86
CA ASP A 17 -42.49 -4.37 14.89
C ASP A 17 -41.43 -3.30 15.24
N TYR A 18 -41.47 -2.18 14.52
CA TYR A 18 -40.51 -1.09 14.69
C TYR A 18 -40.68 -0.36 16.03
N PHE A 19 -41.92 -0.14 16.47
CA PHE A 19 -42.19 0.60 17.70
C PHE A 19 -41.82 -0.23 18.93
N GLU A 20 -41.92 -1.56 18.86
CA GLU A 20 -41.36 -2.45 19.88
C GLU A 20 -39.84 -2.32 19.99
N ALA A 21 -39.11 -2.39 18.86
CA ALA A 21 -37.66 -2.17 18.85
C ALA A 21 -37.27 -0.78 19.39
N CYS A 22 -38.04 0.27 19.08
CA CYS A 22 -37.81 1.61 19.62
C CYS A 22 -38.04 1.69 21.14
N LYS A 23 -39.09 1.04 21.66
CA LYS A 23 -39.34 1.00 23.11
C LYS A 23 -38.18 0.34 23.84
N GLU A 24 -37.68 -0.77 23.28
CA GLU A 24 -36.56 -1.49 23.85
C GLU A 24 -35.26 -0.67 23.82
N VAL A 25 -34.95 -0.04 22.69
CA VAL A 25 -33.83 0.90 22.56
C VAL A 25 -33.89 2.02 23.59
N GLN A 26 -35.07 2.61 23.81
CA GLN A 26 -35.25 3.66 24.81
C GLN A 26 -35.02 3.16 26.23
N GLN A 27 -35.47 1.95 26.54
CA GLN A 27 -35.28 1.35 27.85
C GLN A 27 -33.80 0.99 28.09
N LEU A 28 -33.17 0.28 27.16
CA LEU A 28 -31.77 -0.09 27.24
C LEU A 28 -30.84 1.14 27.31
N THR A 29 -31.15 2.19 26.57
CA THR A 29 -30.37 3.44 26.62
C THR A 29 -30.47 4.12 27.99
N LYS A 30 -31.65 4.07 28.65
CA LYS A 30 -31.80 4.57 30.02
C LYS A 30 -31.04 3.71 31.02
N ASP A 31 -31.10 2.39 30.87
CA ASP A 31 -30.57 1.44 31.83
C ASP A 31 -29.03 1.35 31.79
N THR A 32 -28.42 1.49 30.61
CA THR A 32 -26.96 1.37 30.45
C THR A 32 -26.24 2.70 30.28
N GLY A 33 -26.96 3.78 29.94
CA GLY A 33 -26.36 5.06 29.57
C GLY A 33 -25.66 5.07 28.20
N ALA A 34 -25.66 3.96 27.46
CA ALA A 34 -25.13 3.85 26.11
C ALA A 34 -26.24 4.00 25.06
N VAL A 35 -25.95 4.70 23.97
CA VAL A 35 -26.94 4.92 22.90
C VAL A 35 -27.16 3.64 22.09
N HIS A 36 -28.38 3.13 22.11
CA HIS A 36 -28.82 2.03 21.25
C HIS A 36 -29.60 2.56 20.04
N TRP A 37 -29.70 1.76 18.99
CA TRP A 37 -30.39 2.13 17.75
C TRP A 37 -31.41 1.08 17.33
N ALA A 38 -32.58 1.51 16.88
CA ALA A 38 -33.56 0.64 16.23
C ALA A 38 -33.45 0.82 14.72
N MET A 39 -33.04 -0.22 14.00
CA MET A 39 -32.86 -0.15 12.54
C MET A 39 -33.45 -1.38 11.87
N PRO A 40 -33.96 -1.27 10.62
CA PRO A 40 -34.37 -2.44 9.87
C PRO A 40 -33.18 -3.37 9.63
N ILE A 41 -33.36 -4.66 9.93
CA ILE A 41 -32.39 -5.68 9.57
C ILE A 41 -32.51 -5.86 8.06
N LYS A 42 -31.52 -5.37 7.34
CA LYS A 42 -31.36 -5.74 5.93
C LYS A 42 -30.98 -7.21 5.93
N GLU A 43 -31.87 -8.06 5.42
CA GLU A 43 -31.48 -9.41 5.03
C GLU A 43 -30.24 -9.30 4.15
N GLU A 44 -29.23 -10.14 4.40
CA GLU A 44 -28.06 -10.22 3.54
C GLU A 44 -28.54 -10.61 2.14
N VAL A 45 -28.71 -9.61 1.27
CA VAL A 45 -29.06 -9.84 -0.12
C VAL A 45 -27.85 -10.47 -0.76
N LYS A 46 -27.88 -11.79 -0.90
CA LYS A 46 -26.91 -12.52 -1.73
C LYS A 46 -26.86 -11.84 -3.08
N TRP A 47 -25.65 -11.47 -3.50
CA TRP A 47 -25.46 -10.91 -4.82
C TRP A 47 -25.90 -11.92 -5.88
N ASP A 48 -26.49 -11.42 -6.95
CA ASP A 48 -26.84 -12.25 -8.09
C ASP A 48 -25.57 -12.86 -8.71
N GLU A 49 -25.72 -14.03 -9.34
CA GLU A 49 -24.59 -14.76 -9.90
C GLU A 49 -23.83 -13.98 -10.97
N GLN A 50 -24.50 -13.11 -11.72
CA GLN A 50 -23.85 -12.31 -12.75
C GLN A 50 -22.89 -11.32 -12.11
N ARG A 51 -23.31 -10.65 -11.04
CA ARG A 51 -22.46 -9.78 -10.23
C ARG A 51 -21.29 -10.55 -9.63
N VAL A 52 -21.52 -11.71 -9.03
CA VAL A 52 -20.44 -12.55 -8.47
C VAL A 52 -19.42 -12.90 -9.55
N ARG A 53 -19.86 -13.39 -10.71
CA ARG A 53 -18.98 -13.74 -11.83
C ARG A 53 -18.18 -12.55 -12.37
N ALA A 54 -18.75 -11.35 -12.39
CA ALA A 54 -18.03 -10.15 -12.81
C ALA A 54 -16.88 -9.82 -11.84
N TYR A 55 -17.15 -9.87 -10.53
CA TYR A 55 -16.12 -9.61 -9.53
C TYR A 55 -15.02 -10.66 -9.52
N MET A 56 -15.35 -11.94 -9.75
CA MET A 56 -14.32 -12.99 -9.92
C MET A 56 -13.35 -12.64 -11.06
N ARG A 57 -13.85 -12.21 -12.22
CA ARG A 57 -12.99 -11.78 -13.34
C ARG A 57 -12.15 -10.55 -12.99
N TYR A 58 -12.69 -9.59 -12.24
CA TYR A 58 -11.94 -8.42 -11.81
C TYR A 58 -10.77 -8.78 -10.90
N VAL A 59 -10.95 -9.79 -10.04
CA VAL A 59 -9.88 -10.34 -9.20
C VAL A 59 -8.82 -11.00 -10.09
N GLU A 60 -9.22 -11.91 -10.98
CA GLU A 60 -8.29 -12.60 -11.91
C GLU A 60 -7.49 -11.62 -12.78
N ASP A 61 -8.14 -10.57 -13.29
CA ASP A 61 -7.47 -9.53 -14.09
C ASP A 61 -6.53 -8.67 -13.25
N SER A 62 -6.86 -8.47 -11.97
CA SER A 62 -5.97 -7.76 -11.04
C SER A 62 -4.74 -8.59 -10.72
N GLU A 63 -4.88 -9.90 -10.51
CA GLU A 63 -3.75 -10.82 -10.31
C GLU A 63 -2.80 -10.78 -11.51
N LYS A 64 -3.31 -10.85 -12.73
CA LYS A 64 -2.48 -10.74 -13.95
C LYS A 64 -1.72 -9.42 -14.03
N ARG A 65 -2.35 -8.31 -13.66
CA ARG A 65 -1.69 -6.99 -13.63
C ARG A 65 -0.60 -6.94 -12.57
N ILE A 66 -0.85 -7.49 -11.38
CA ILE A 66 0.13 -7.57 -10.30
C ILE A 66 1.35 -8.35 -10.76
N MET A 67 1.17 -9.56 -11.31
CA MET A 67 2.28 -10.37 -11.82
C MET A 67 3.13 -9.64 -12.86
N LYS A 68 2.49 -8.86 -13.75
CA LYS A 68 3.22 -8.05 -14.74
C LYS A 68 4.05 -6.96 -14.06
N LEU A 69 3.46 -6.22 -13.12
CA LEU A 69 4.15 -5.15 -12.39
C LEU A 69 5.33 -5.70 -11.58
N GLU A 70 5.19 -6.86 -10.94
CA GLU A 70 6.27 -7.54 -10.24
C GLU A 70 7.42 -7.93 -11.19
N SER A 71 7.10 -8.46 -12.36
CA SER A 71 8.12 -8.78 -13.38
C SER A 71 8.85 -7.53 -13.88
N ASP A 72 8.11 -6.45 -14.16
CA ASP A 72 8.68 -5.19 -14.63
C ASP A 72 9.57 -4.54 -13.54
N TYR A 73 9.16 -4.64 -12.27
CA TYR A 73 9.96 -4.21 -11.13
C TYR A 73 11.31 -4.94 -11.05
N VAL A 74 11.31 -6.26 -11.14
CA VAL A 74 12.56 -7.06 -11.10
C VAL A 74 13.52 -6.64 -12.22
N LYS A 75 13.02 -6.45 -13.45
CA LYS A 75 13.85 -5.98 -14.58
C LYS A 75 14.42 -4.58 -14.38
N ALA A 76 13.64 -3.69 -13.78
CA ALA A 76 14.11 -2.34 -13.45
C ALA A 76 15.24 -2.41 -12.40
N GLN A 77 15.10 -3.25 -11.38
CA GLN A 77 16.15 -3.45 -10.37
C GLN A 77 17.46 -3.99 -10.98
N GLU A 78 17.38 -4.95 -11.89
CA GLU A 78 18.57 -5.48 -12.59
C GLU A 78 19.25 -4.41 -13.44
N SER A 79 18.47 -3.58 -14.13
CA SER A 79 19.00 -2.48 -14.94
C SER A 79 19.69 -1.42 -14.07
N LEU A 80 19.10 -1.07 -12.93
CA LEU A 80 19.70 -0.14 -11.97
C LEU A 80 21.01 -0.70 -11.39
N ARG A 81 21.07 -2.01 -11.09
CA ARG A 81 22.30 -2.64 -10.60
C ARG A 81 23.45 -2.49 -11.60
N LYS A 82 23.22 -2.73 -12.89
CA LYS A 82 24.23 -2.54 -13.94
C LYS A 82 24.74 -1.11 -14.02
N ILE A 83 23.86 -0.12 -13.84
CA ILE A 83 24.24 1.30 -13.81
C ILE A 83 25.16 1.59 -12.62
N ILE A 84 24.82 1.06 -11.44
CA ILE A 84 25.63 1.21 -10.22
C ILE A 84 27.02 0.60 -10.42
N GLU A 85 27.09 -0.64 -10.93
CA GLU A 85 28.35 -1.33 -11.25
C GLU A 85 29.20 -0.52 -12.25
N GLY A 86 28.56 0.07 -13.26
CA GLY A 86 29.23 0.96 -14.23
C GLY A 86 29.84 2.21 -13.58
N ILE A 87 29.09 2.87 -12.68
CA ILE A 87 29.58 4.05 -11.94
C ILE A 87 30.78 3.68 -11.06
N GLU A 88 30.74 2.52 -10.40
CA GLU A 88 31.86 2.06 -9.56
C GLU A 88 33.11 1.77 -10.39
N SER A 89 32.95 1.13 -11.55
CA SER A 89 34.05 0.90 -12.50
C SER A 89 34.71 2.21 -12.97
N GLU A 90 33.90 3.21 -13.33
CA GLU A 90 34.41 4.52 -13.74
C GLU A 90 35.10 5.26 -12.59
N LYS A 91 34.56 5.17 -11.36
CA LYS A 91 35.23 5.72 -10.17
C LYS A 91 36.60 5.10 -9.96
N GLN A 92 36.72 3.78 -10.08
CA GLN A 92 38.00 3.09 -9.92
C GLN A 92 38.99 3.50 -11.02
N THR A 93 38.52 3.56 -12.26
CA THR A 93 39.32 3.99 -13.41
C THR A 93 39.83 5.42 -13.21
N LYS A 94 38.95 6.35 -12.81
CA LYS A 94 39.32 7.73 -12.48
C LYS A 94 40.38 7.77 -11.38
N GLN A 95 40.24 7.01 -10.30
CA GLN A 95 41.22 6.97 -9.21
C GLN A 95 42.60 6.51 -9.69
N ASN A 96 42.64 5.45 -10.51
CA ASN A 96 43.89 4.95 -11.07
C ASN A 96 44.56 6.01 -11.96
N LEU A 97 43.80 6.64 -12.86
CA LEU A 97 44.31 7.70 -13.73
C LEU A 97 44.80 8.93 -12.94
N GLN A 98 44.08 9.32 -11.88
CA GLN A 98 44.51 10.43 -11.01
C GLN A 98 45.80 10.10 -10.27
N LYS A 99 45.96 8.87 -9.81
CA LYS A 99 47.19 8.39 -9.19
C LYS A 99 48.35 8.47 -10.19
N ASP A 100 48.18 7.98 -11.41
CA ASP A 100 49.20 8.03 -12.45
C ASP A 100 49.59 9.48 -12.80
N LEU A 101 48.61 10.38 -12.93
CA LEU A 101 48.85 11.80 -13.19
C LEU A 101 49.65 12.45 -12.07
N TYR A 102 49.32 12.17 -10.82
CA TYR A 102 50.08 12.64 -9.67
C TYR A 102 51.51 12.07 -9.70
N GLU A 103 51.66 10.75 -9.83
CA GLU A 103 52.94 10.03 -9.78
C GLU A 103 53.88 10.35 -10.96
N HIS A 104 53.36 10.70 -12.14
CA HIS A 104 54.18 10.99 -13.31
C HIS A 104 54.30 12.47 -13.66
N SER A 105 53.31 13.30 -13.29
CA SER A 105 53.25 14.69 -13.75
C SER A 105 52.92 15.71 -12.65
N GLY A 106 52.69 15.27 -11.40
CA GLY A 106 52.37 16.17 -10.28
C GLY A 106 50.99 16.81 -10.37
N TRP A 107 50.14 16.39 -11.30
CA TRP A 107 48.79 16.92 -11.44
C TRP A 107 47.80 16.17 -10.56
N MET A 108 46.90 16.89 -9.91
CA MET A 108 45.77 16.33 -9.17
C MET A 108 44.51 17.19 -9.35
N ILE A 109 43.34 16.61 -9.05
CA ILE A 109 42.10 17.39 -8.93
C ILE A 109 41.86 17.73 -7.46
N TYR A 110 41.64 19.01 -7.17
CA TYR A 110 41.21 19.52 -5.87
C TYR A 110 39.98 20.42 -6.07
N ASP A 111 38.90 20.14 -5.34
CA ASP A 111 37.61 20.85 -5.47
C ASP A 111 37.08 21.01 -6.92
N GLY A 112 37.34 20.00 -7.76
CA GLY A 112 36.91 20.00 -9.17
C GLY A 112 37.84 20.71 -10.14
N GLU A 113 38.91 21.35 -9.67
CA GLU A 113 39.92 22.02 -10.50
C GLU A 113 41.22 21.22 -10.59
N TRP A 114 41.89 21.30 -11.74
CA TRP A 114 43.22 20.71 -11.94
C TRP A 114 44.30 21.62 -11.35
N VAL A 115 45.12 21.07 -10.46
CA VAL A 115 46.24 21.77 -9.83
C VAL A 115 47.53 20.98 -10.01
N VAL A 116 48.65 21.69 -10.13
CA VAL A 116 50.00 21.11 -10.07
C VAL A 116 50.46 21.21 -8.62
N VAL A 117 50.93 20.09 -8.07
CA VAL A 117 51.59 20.03 -6.77
C VAL A 117 53.07 19.72 -6.99
N ASP A 118 53.93 20.55 -6.42
CA ASP A 118 55.35 20.27 -6.31
C ASP A 118 55.52 19.02 -5.45
N LYS A 119 56.26 18.04 -5.99
CA LYS A 119 56.56 16.78 -5.30
C LYS A 119 57.65 16.91 -4.25
#